data_AF-A0A412X6L4-F1
#
_entry.id   AF-A0A412X6L4-F1
#
_cell.length_a   1.000
_cell.length_b   1.000
_cell.length_c   1.000
_cell.angle_alpha   90.00
_cell.angle_beta   90.00
_cell.angle_gamma   90.00
#
_symmetry.space_group_name_H-M   'P 1'
#
loop_
_entity.id
_entity.type
_entity.pdbx_description
1 polymer ?
#
loop_
_entity_poly.entity_id
_entity_poly.type
_entity_poly.pdbx_seq_one_letter_code
_entity_poly.pdbx_strand_id
1 'polypeptide(L)'
;MFNFVHLEYSPCCGTITIYGGDIMKMIAVDSSNVECIGYENGVIEVHFHNGYAYRYPNCTEDLFNKFLASPSKGQFVHNVLKGRGETRIR
;
A
#
# COMPACT_ATOMS: atom_id res chain seq x y z
N MET A 1 14.90 11.94 28.62
CA MET A 1 13.54 11.36 28.72
C MET A 1 13.25 10.66 27.41
N PHE A 2 13.35 9.33 27.40
CA PHE A 2 13.12 8.52 26.20
C PHE A 2 11.61 8.40 25.99
N ASN A 3 11.10 8.99 24.91
CA ASN A 3 9.71 8.83 24.51
C ASN A 3 9.47 7.35 24.15
N PHE A 4 8.84 6.63 25.08
CA PHE A 4 8.32 5.29 24.84
C PHE A 4 7.12 5.42 23.90
N VAL A 5 7.34 5.19 22.61
CA VAL A 5 6.24 4.98 21.65
C VAL A 5 5.74 3.57 21.88
N HIS A 6 4.52 3.45 22.41
CA HIS A 6 3.88 2.16 22.68
C HIS A 6 3.53 1.50 21.34
N LEU A 7 4.17 0.36 21.06
CA LEU A 7 4.02 -0.44 19.84
C LEU A 7 2.86 -1.43 20.02
N GLU A 8 1.64 -1.05 19.67
CA GLU A 8 0.56 -2.03 19.51
C GLU A 8 0.55 -2.56 18.07
N TYR A 9 1.04 -3.78 17.92
CA TYR A 9 1.00 -4.58 16.70
C TYR A 9 -0.44 -5.07 16.50
N SER A 10 -1.12 -4.61 15.45
CA SER A 10 -2.43 -5.15 15.05
C SER A 10 -2.23 -6.13 13.88
N PRO A 11 -2.32 -7.46 14.10
CA PRO A 11 -1.87 -8.48 13.15
C PRO A 11 -2.84 -8.75 11.98
N CYS A 12 -4.01 -8.12 11.94
CA CYS A 12 -5.03 -8.41 10.91
C CYS A 12 -5.70 -7.15 10.32
N CYS A 13 -5.40 -5.97 10.88
CA CYS A 13 -5.84 -4.66 10.39
C CYS A 13 -4.84 -3.64 10.97
N GLY A 14 -3.66 -3.57 10.35
CA GLY A 14 -2.45 -2.98 10.94
C GLY A 14 -2.24 -1.51 10.57
N THR A 15 -3.07 -0.57 11.03
CA THR A 15 -2.61 0.83 11.05
C THR A 15 -1.69 1.05 12.24
N ILE A 16 -0.38 0.98 12.01
CA ILE A 16 0.64 1.59 12.87
C ILE A 16 1.05 2.90 12.20
N THR A 17 0.59 4.04 12.74
CA THR A 17 1.10 5.37 12.35
C THR A 17 2.22 5.75 13.33
N ILE A 18 3.46 5.88 12.84
CA ILE A 18 4.57 6.51 13.61
C ILE A 18 4.98 7.82 12.92
N TYR A 19 4.97 8.88 13.72
CA TYR A 19 5.15 10.30 13.44
C TYR A 19 6.47 10.65 12.74
N GLY A 20 6.39 11.33 11.57
CA GLY A 20 7.57 11.96 10.96
C GLY A 20 7.48 12.21 9.45
N GLY A 21 6.50 13.01 8.99
CA GLY A 21 6.43 13.50 7.61
C GLY A 21 5.56 12.65 6.69
N ASP A 22 4.41 13.21 6.27
CA ASP A 22 3.52 12.75 5.21
C ASP A 22 2.84 11.37 5.44
N ILE A 23 1.64 11.44 6.02
CA ILE A 23 0.79 10.28 6.35
C ILE A 23 0.02 9.76 5.12
N MET A 24 0.63 8.85 4.35
CA MET A 24 -0.10 8.10 3.34
C MET A 24 -1.08 7.13 4.01
N LYS A 25 -2.38 7.24 3.69
CA LYS A 25 -3.41 6.35 4.24
C LYS A 25 -3.33 4.97 3.59
N MET A 26 -2.83 4.00 4.35
CA MET A 26 -2.77 2.59 3.93
C MET A 26 -4.07 1.86 4.31
N ILE A 27 -4.60 1.08 3.36
CA ILE A 27 -5.79 0.25 3.50
C ILE A 27 -5.35 -1.21 3.41
N ALA A 28 -5.55 -1.98 4.48
CA ALA A 28 -5.32 -3.42 4.46
C ALA A 28 -6.35 -4.11 3.54
N VAL A 29 -5.91 -5.08 2.76
CA VAL A 29 -6.78 -5.83 1.84
C VAL A 29 -6.65 -7.31 2.08
N ASP A 30 -7.78 -8.02 1.96
CA ASP A 30 -7.77 -9.48 1.95
C ASP A 30 -7.25 -9.97 0.59
N SER A 31 -5.96 -10.30 0.53
CA SER A 31 -5.34 -10.89 -0.65
C SER A 31 -4.19 -11.80 -0.26
N SER A 32 -4.07 -12.94 -0.91
CA SER A 32 -2.97 -13.89 -0.63
C SER A 32 -1.57 -13.33 -0.93
N ASN A 33 -1.48 -12.24 -1.71
CA ASN A 33 -0.21 -11.68 -2.18
C ASN A 33 0.02 -10.23 -1.74
N VAL A 34 -1.06 -9.47 -1.50
CA VAL A 34 -1.03 -8.04 -1.17
C VAL A 34 -1.53 -7.86 0.25
N GLU A 35 -0.73 -7.20 1.09
CA GLU A 35 -1.04 -6.95 2.50
C GLU A 35 -1.82 -5.64 2.66
N CYS A 36 -1.27 -4.56 2.11
CA CYS A 36 -1.80 -3.21 2.24
C CYS A 36 -1.64 -2.42 0.94
N ILE A 37 -2.55 -1.47 0.70
CA ILE A 37 -2.51 -0.56 -0.43
C ILE A 37 -2.77 0.88 0.05
N GLY A 38 -1.92 1.82 -0.33
CA GLY A 38 -2.13 3.25 -0.12
C GLY A 38 -2.33 3.99 -1.43
N TYR A 39 -3.04 5.11 -1.37
CA TYR A 39 -3.11 6.08 -2.47
C TYR A 39 -2.91 7.51 -1.96
N GLU A 40 -2.02 8.26 -2.59
CA GLU A 40 -1.71 9.65 -2.23
C GLU A 40 -1.22 10.41 -3.45
N ASN A 41 -1.79 11.58 -3.75
CA ASN A 41 -1.33 12.50 -4.81
C ASN A 41 -1.02 11.83 -6.17
N GLY A 42 -1.83 10.83 -6.57
CA GLY A 42 -1.61 10.12 -7.82
C GLY A 42 -0.54 9.03 -7.79
N VAL A 43 -0.10 8.63 -6.61
CA VAL A 43 0.83 7.52 -6.38
C VAL A 43 0.10 6.42 -5.62
N ILE A 44 0.08 5.21 -6.18
CA ILE A 44 -0.39 4.02 -5.47
C ILE A 44 0.82 3.33 -4.84
N GLU A 45 0.77 3.07 -3.55
CA GLU A 45 1.76 2.27 -2.84
C GLU A 45 1.18 0.90 -2.52
N VAL A 46 1.92 -0.17 -2.79
CA VAL A 46 1.47 -1.55 -2.58
C VAL A 46 2.49 -2.28 -1.75
N HIS A 47 2.06 -2.84 -0.63
CA HIS A 47 2.86 -3.69 0.24
C HIS A 47 2.45 -5.14 0.03
N PHE A 48 3.42 -5.99 -0.26
CA PHE A 48 3.22 -7.40 -0.49
C PHE A 48 3.60 -8.19 0.77
N HIS A 49 2.92 -9.30 1.02
CA HIS A 49 3.24 -10.20 2.15
C HIS A 49 4.67 -10.77 2.08
N ASN A 50 5.30 -10.75 0.91
CA ASN A 50 6.70 -11.12 0.73
C ASN A 50 7.70 -10.08 1.27
N GLY A 51 7.22 -8.97 1.85
CA GLY A 51 8.04 -7.89 2.41
C GLY A 51 8.49 -6.84 1.39
N TYR A 52 8.17 -7.02 0.11
CA TYR A 52 8.43 -6.03 -0.94
C TYR A 52 7.36 -4.94 -0.94
N ALA A 53 7.77 -3.72 -1.25
CA ALA A 53 6.84 -2.60 -1.45
C ALA A 53 7.18 -1.82 -2.73
N TYR A 54 6.14 -1.45 -3.46
CA TYR A 54 6.23 -0.77 -4.75
C TYR A 54 5.37 0.48 -4.77
N ARG A 55 5.90 1.55 -5.39
CA ARG A 55 5.15 2.76 -5.72
C ARG A 55 4.90 2.84 -7.21
N TYR A 56 3.66 3.15 -7.56
CA TYR A 56 3.19 3.34 -8.93
C TYR A 56 2.76 4.79 -9.10
N PRO A 57 3.60 5.63 -9.75
CA PRO A 57 3.22 7.01 -10.06
C PRO A 57 2.17 7.07 -11.19
N ASN A 58 1.58 8.25 -11.42
CA ASN A 58 0.62 8.51 -12.49
C ASN A 58 -0.66 7.65 -12.43
N CYS A 59 -1.18 7.45 -11.22
CA CYS A 59 -2.42 6.72 -10.97
C CYS A 59 -3.56 7.68 -10.62
N THR A 60 -4.75 7.44 -11.17
CA THR A 60 -5.94 8.23 -10.84
C THR A 60 -6.71 7.60 -9.68
N GLU A 61 -7.53 8.39 -8.98
CA GLU A 61 -8.43 7.89 -7.93
C GLU A 61 -9.38 6.81 -8.46
N ASP A 62 -9.89 6.97 -9.69
CA ASP A 62 -10.73 5.95 -10.34
C ASP A 62 -10.00 4.62 -10.50
N LEU A 63 -8.71 4.66 -10.83
CA LEU A 63 -7.88 3.46 -10.94
C LEU A 63 -7.66 2.82 -9.57
N PHE A 64 -7.46 3.62 -8.52
CA PHE A 64 -7.37 3.14 -7.15
C PHE A 64 -8.69 2.46 -6.69
N ASN A 65 -9.85 3.06 -6.97
CA ASN A 65 -11.14 2.44 -6.68
C ASN A 65 -11.35 1.13 -7.44
N LYS A 66 -10.98 1.07 -8.73
CA LYS A 66 -10.97 -0.18 -9.52
C LYS A 66 -10.01 -1.21 -8.95
N PHE A 67 -8.86 -0.78 -8.44
CA PHE A 67 -7.89 -1.66 -7.81
C PHE A 67 -8.47 -2.27 -6.52
N LEU A 68 -9.12 -1.45 -5.67
CA LEU A 68 -9.81 -1.92 -4.47
C LEU A 68 -10.96 -2.89 -4.78
N ALA A 69 -11.75 -2.61 -5.83
CA ALA A 69 -12.85 -3.47 -6.25
C ALA A 69 -12.42 -4.76 -6.97
N SER A 70 -11.16 -4.87 -7.40
CA SER A 70 -10.67 -6.04 -8.14
C SER A 70 -10.64 -7.30 -7.25
N PRO A 71 -11.15 -8.46 -7.73
CA PRO A 71 -11.13 -9.71 -6.98
C PRO A 71 -9.71 -10.30 -6.84
N SER A 72 -8.77 -9.93 -7.72
CA SER A 72 -7.38 -10.39 -7.66
C SER A 72 -6.42 -9.22 -7.76
N LYS A 73 -5.99 -8.72 -6.60
CA LYS A 73 -5.09 -7.57 -6.49
C LYS A 73 -3.76 -7.81 -7.22
N GLY A 74 -3.18 -9.01 -7.09
CA GLY A 74 -1.94 -9.36 -7.79
C GLY A 74 -2.06 -9.35 -9.32
N GLN A 75 -3.15 -9.90 -9.87
CA GLN A 75 -3.42 -9.85 -11.31
C GLN A 75 -3.62 -8.42 -11.80
N PHE A 76 -4.34 -7.59 -11.03
CA PHE A 76 -4.54 -6.19 -11.37
C PHE A 76 -3.23 -5.42 -11.44
N VAL A 77 -2.34 -5.61 -10.46
CA VAL A 77 -1.00 -4.99 -10.48
C VAL A 77 -0.24 -5.40 -11.73
N HIS A 78 -0.20 -6.70 -12.04
CA HIS A 78 0.55 -7.21 -13.19
C HIS A 78 0.01 -6.72 -14.54
N ASN A 79 -1.31 -6.61 -14.68
CA ASN A 79 -1.95 -6.27 -15.95
C ASN A 79 -2.11 -4.76 -16.16
N VAL A 80 -2.32 -3.99 -15.09
CA VAL A 80 -2.68 -2.56 -15.17
C VAL A 80 -1.55 -1.65 -14.71
N LEU A 81 -0.86 -2.00 -13.63
CA LEU A 81 0.12 -1.13 -12.96
C LEU A 81 1.57 -1.38 -13.42
N LYS A 82 1.88 -2.61 -13.86
CA LYS A 82 3.19 -3.00 -14.36
C LYS A 82 3.56 -2.20 -15.62
N GLY A 83 4.78 -1.67 -15.68
CA GLY A 83 5.28 -0.90 -16.82
C GLY A 83 4.95 0.60 -16.77
N ARG A 84 4.41 1.12 -15.66
CA ARG A 84 4.12 2.55 -15.46
C ARG A 84 5.27 3.34 -14.84
N GLY A 85 6.44 2.73 -14.69
CA GLY A 85 7.57 3.31 -13.96
C GLY A 85 7.48 3.00 -12.47
N GLU A 86 7.07 1.78 -12.14
CA GLU A 86 7.03 1.31 -10.76
C GLU A 86 8.41 1.41 -10.11
N THR A 87 8.45 1.95 -8.90
CA THR A 87 9.68 2.05 -8.11
C THR A 87 9.57 1.13 -6.91
N ARG A 88 10.55 0.25 -6.74
CA ARG A 88 10.66 -0.57 -5.54
C ARG A 88 11.23 0.30 -4.41
N ILE A 89 10.50 0.37 -3.29
CA ILE A 89 10.87 1.18 -2.12
C ILE A 89 11.35 0.35 -0.93
N ARG A 90 11.15 -0.98 -0.96
CA ARG A 90 11.59 -1.93 0.06
C ARG A 90 12.06 -3.22 -0.59
#